data_AF-A0A367LX67-F1
#
_entry.id   AF-A0A367LX67-F1
#
_cell.length_a   1.000
_cell.length_b   1.000
_cell.length_c   1.000
_cell.angle_alpha   90.00
_cell.angle_beta   90.00
_cell.angle_gamma   90.00
#
_symmetry.space_group_name_H-M   'P 1'
#
loop_
_entity.id
_entity.type
_entity.pdbx_description
1 polymer ?
#
loop_
_entity_poly.entity_id
_entity_poly.type
_entity_poly.pdbx_seq_one_letter_code
_entity_poly.pdbx_strand_id
1 'polypeptide(L)' 'VAQDGDQDPGRGVPGEEYHYGMQLDVKNVLHRTDNSTRTGVVPVTVVYEDHSGELHKIRFLEWGGSTSNG' A
#
# COMPACT_ATOMS: atom_id res chain seq x y z
N VAL A 1 -3.85 1.24 29.20
CA VAL A 1 -3.20 0.73 27.98
C VAL A 1 -3.29 1.84 26.94
N ALA A 2 -2.17 2.49 26.62
CA ALA A 2 -2.16 3.59 25.64
C ALA A 2 -2.27 2.96 24.24
N GLN A 3 -3.30 3.36 23.51
CA GLN A 3 -3.56 2.89 22.15
C GLN A 3 -2.52 3.56 21.25
N ASP A 4 -1.47 2.81 20.95
CA ASP A 4 -0.41 3.16 20.01
C ASP A 4 -1.04 3.35 18.61
N GLY A 5 -1.19 4.60 18.19
CA GLY A 5 -0.97 5.02 16.81
C GLY A 5 -1.78 4.40 15.67
N ASP A 6 -3.01 3.89 15.87
CA ASP A 6 -3.88 3.42 14.78
C ASP A 6 -4.50 4.61 14.01
N GLN A 7 -3.65 5.42 13.38
CA GLN A 7 -4.07 6.27 12.28
C GLN A 7 -4.11 5.36 11.05
N ASP A 8 -5.18 4.60 10.83
CA ASP A 8 -5.41 3.93 9.53
C ASP A 8 -5.51 5.05 8.47
N PRO A 9 -4.44 5.37 7.72
CA PRO A 9 -4.44 6.55 6.86
C PRO A 9 -5.38 6.37 5.68
N GLY A 10 -5.87 5.14 5.46
CA GLY A 10 -6.87 4.82 4.46
C GLY A 10 -8.30 4.82 4.98
N ARG A 11 -8.59 5.24 6.22
CA ARG A 11 -9.93 5.08 6.80
C ARG A 11 -10.95 5.95 6.06
N GLY A 12 -11.86 5.32 5.32
CA GLY A 12 -12.85 6.02 4.50
C GLY A 12 -12.39 6.38 3.08
N VAL A 13 -11.13 6.10 2.72
CA VAL A 13 -10.63 6.26 1.35
C VAL A 13 -11.14 5.11 0.48
N PRO A 14 -11.84 5.39 -0.64
CA PRO A 14 -12.28 4.36 -1.57
C PRO A 14 -11.07 3.65 -2.19
N GLY A 15 -11.17 2.34 -2.38
CA GLY A 15 -10.16 1.59 -3.11
C GLY A 15 -10.25 1.91 -4.60
N GLU A 16 -9.15 2.36 -5.18
CA GLU A 16 -9.03 2.71 -6.59
C GLU A 16 -8.42 1.57 -7.39
N GLU A 17 -8.84 1.47 -8.66
CA GLU A 17 -8.26 0.53 -9.59
C GLU A 17 -6.89 1.02 -10.03
N TYR A 18 -5.85 0.27 -9.68
CA TYR A 18 -4.49 0.54 -10.09
C TYR A 18 -4.08 -0.39 -11.23
N HIS A 19 -3.59 0.18 -12.32
CA HIS A 19 -2.96 -0.57 -13.40
C HIS A 19 -1.45 -0.53 -13.26
N TYR A 20 -0.82 -1.69 -13.36
CA TYR A 20 0.63 -1.79 -13.30
C TYR A 20 1.27 -0.98 -14.42
N GLY A 21 2.19 -0.08 -14.06
CA GLY A 21 2.84 0.85 -15.00
C GLY A 21 2.09 2.16 -15.24
N MET A 22 0.92 2.36 -14.61
CA MET A 22 0.27 3.67 -14.56
C MET A 22 1.11 4.64 -13.72
N GLN A 23 1.31 5.85 -14.24
CA GLN A 23 1.93 6.92 -13.48
C GLN A 23 0.96 7.40 -12.40
N LEU A 24 1.43 7.37 -11.16
CA LEU A 24 0.71 7.90 -10.01
C LEU A 24 1.42 9.16 -9.52
N ASP A 25 0.65 10.18 -9.19
CA ASP A 25 1.18 11.36 -8.53
C ASP A 25 1.34 11.06 -7.03
N VAL A 26 2.47 10.48 -6.65
CA VAL A 26 2.74 10.09 -5.26
C VAL A 26 3.64 11.13 -4.62
N LYS A 27 3.12 11.87 -3.64
CA LYS A 27 3.91 12.79 -2.82
C LYS A 27 4.45 12.10 -1.58
N ASN A 28 3.60 11.38 -0.83
CA ASN A 28 4.00 10.64 0.38
C ASN A 28 3.31 9.28 0.44
N VAL A 29 4.04 8.21 0.78
CA VAL A 29 3.44 6.91 1.09
C VAL A 29 3.18 6.83 2.59
N LEU A 30 1.91 6.78 2.99
CA LEU A 30 1.51 6.76 4.40
C LEU A 30 1.40 5.35 4.96
N HIS A 31 0.94 4.41 4.13
CA HIS A 31 0.85 3.01 4.50
C HIS A 31 1.13 2.12 3.31
N ARG A 32 1.85 1.03 3.56
CA ARG A 32 2.00 -0.06 2.62
C ARG A 32 2.01 -1.37 3.40
N THR A 33 1.25 -2.35 2.92
CA THR A 33 1.30 -3.69 3.49
C THR A 33 2.71 -4.25 3.35
N ASP A 34 3.33 -4.61 4.48
CA ASP A 34 4.63 -5.28 4.45
C ASP A 34 4.45 -6.72 3.96
N ASN A 35 4.98 -6.99 2.76
CA ASN A 35 4.98 -8.30 2.13
C ASN A 35 6.39 -8.90 2.07
N SER A 36 7.32 -8.39 2.87
CA SER A 36 8.74 -8.76 2.86
C SER A 36 8.97 -10.23 3.22
N THR A 37 8.14 -10.76 4.11
CA THR A 37 8.19 -12.17 4.59
C THR A 37 7.33 -13.14 3.77
N ARG A 38 6.62 -12.64 2.76
CA ARG A 38 5.72 -13.45 1.93
C ARG A 38 6.46 -13.99 0.71
N THR A 39 6.07 -15.18 0.26
CA THR A 39 6.55 -15.82 -0.97
C THR A 39 5.44 -15.85 -2.02
N GLY A 40 5.81 -15.74 -3.30
CA GLY A 40 4.86 -15.77 -4.42
C GLY A 40 4.09 -14.46 -4.61
N VAL A 41 2.97 -14.51 -5.34
CA VAL A 41 2.14 -13.34 -5.66
C VAL A 41 1.18 -13.07 -4.50
N VAL A 42 1.34 -11.91 -3.85
CA VAL A 42 0.54 -11.52 -2.68
C VAL A 42 -0.12 -10.15 -2.88
N PRO A 43 -1.33 -9.94 -2.31
CA PRO A 43 -1.96 -8.64 -2.36
C PRO A 43 -1.21 -7.64 -1.48
N VAL A 44 -0.96 -6.46 -2.03
CA VAL A 44 -0.47 -5.30 -1.31
C VAL A 44 -1.53 -4.20 -1.37
N THR A 45 -1.73 -3.54 -0.23
CA THR A 45 -2.50 -2.30 -0.16
C THR A 45 -1.52 -1.16 0.09
N VAL A 46 -1.62 -0.11 -0.71
CA VAL A 46 -0.83 1.11 -0.55
C VAL A 46 -1.79 2.28 -0.36
N VAL A 47 -1.53 3.08 0.67
CA VAL A 47 -2.18 4.37 0.90
C VAL A 47 -1.13 5.44 0.73
N TYR A 48 -1.39 6.38 -0.18
CA TYR A 48 -0.50 7.48 -0.46
C TYR A 48 -1.27 8.80 -0.52
N GLU A 49 -0.56 9.89 -0.26
CA GLU A 49 -1.00 11.27 -0.47
C GLU A 49 -0.44 11.76 -1.81
N ASP A 50 -1.27 12.40 -2.63
CA ASP A 50 -0.84 13.05 -3.88
C ASP A 50 -0.32 14.48 -3.65
N HIS A 51 0.10 15.19 -4.69
CA HIS A 51 0.53 16.59 -4.53
C HIS A 51 -0.61 17.56 -4.21
N SER A 52 -1.86 17.19 -4.48
CA SER A 52 -3.06 17.98 -4.15
C SER A 52 -3.46 17.85 -2.67
N GLY A 53 -2.94 16.84 -1.95
CA GLY A 53 -3.28 16.55 -0.55
C GLY A 53 -4.44 15.56 -0.39
N GLU A 54 -4.85 14.90 -1.47
CA GLU A 54 -5.84 13.83 -1.48
C GLU A 54 -5.19 12.49 -1.13
N LEU A 55 -5.94 11.68 -0.39
CA LEU A 55 -5.54 10.34 0.02
C LEU A 55 -6.09 9.33 -0.95
N HIS A 56 -5.19 8.52 -1.49
CA HIS A 56 -5.50 7.47 -2.45
C HIS A 56 -5.18 6.11 -1.86
N LYS A 57 -6.06 5.14 -2.11
CA LYS A 57 -5.87 3.76 -1.66
C LYS A 57 -5.92 2.85 -2.87
N ILE A 58 -4.79 2.23 -3.17
CA ILE A 58 -4.69 1.26 -4.25
C ILE A 58 -4.42 -0.13 -3.68
N ARG A 59 -5.00 -1.13 -4.33
CA ARG A 59 -4.72 -2.54 -4.03
C ARG A 59 -4.30 -3.25 -5.30
N PHE A 60 -3.13 -3.86 -5.25
CA PHE A 60 -2.58 -4.62 -6.37
C PHE A 60 -1.88 -5.88 -5.89
N LEU A 61 -1.40 -6.69 -6.83
CA LEU A 61 -0.63 -7.90 -6.54
C LEU A 61 0.86 -7.61 -6.77
N GLU A 62 1.69 -7.93 -5.79
CA GLU A 62 3.16 -7.86 -5.91
C GLU A 62 3.79 -9.23 -5.64
N TRP A 63 5.02 -9.41 -6.12
CA TRP A 63 5.84 -10.54 -5.69
C TRP A 63 6.36 -10.27 -4.29
N GLY A 64 6.08 -11.18 -3.36
CA GLY A 64 6.57 -11.09 -1.99
C GLY A 64 8.10 -11.09 -1.94
N GLY A 65 8.64 -10.37 -0.96
CA GLY A 65 10.09 -10.10 -0.86
C GLY A 65 10.95 -11.31 -0.51
N SER A 66 10.33 -12.42 -0.09
CA SER A 66 11.04 -13.66 0.17
C SER A 66 11.11 -14.51 -1.10
N THR A 67 12.32 -14.76 -1.57
CA THR A 67 12.57 -15.79 -2.58
C THR A 67 12.52 -17.15 -1.91
N SER A 68 11.87 -18.13 -2.55
CA SER A 68 11.94 -19.53 -2.13
C SER A 68 13.31 -20.09 -2.50
N ASN A 69 14.37 -19.63 -1.84
CA ASN A 69 15.69 -20.23 -1.95
C ASN A 69 16.10 -20.72 -0.56
N GLY A 70 15.77 -21.98 -0.29
CA GLY A 70 16.49 -22.80 0.69
C GLY A 70 17.72 -23.41 0.04
#